data_AF-F0F5F3-F1
#
_entry.id   AF-F0F5F3-F1
#
_cell.length_a   1.000
_cell.length_b   1.000
_cell.length_c   1.000
_cell.angle_alpha   90.00
_cell.angle_beta   90.00
_cell.angle_gamma   90.00
#
_symmetry.space_group_name_H-M   'P 1'
#
loop_
_entity.id
_entity.type
_entity.pdbx_description
1 polymer ?
#
loop_
_entity_poly.entity_id
_entity_poly.type
_entity_poly.pdbx_seq_one_letter_code
_entity_poly.pdbx_strand_id
1 'polypeptide(L)'
;MTEQELANVIWDIKEVIRNYYDDSEVEDVILPFTLLRRLDCVLEDKYDVILEALDGTPAEMRKYKLESLMRQNGLTFFNLSGLSLRKLLNSPDQIGDAFKTYIEGFTPNVKDILANFVHEDGDSGIVDLSKIYARLERGNKLFAVVMQFVEKADLHPSKVSNAMVRNFRTSAADKA
;
A
#
# COMPACT_ATOMS: atom_id res chain seq x y z
N MET A 1 -12.14 -12.26 -2.62
CA MET A 1 -11.93 -12.31 -4.08
C MET A 1 -11.39 -13.68 -4.48
N THR A 2 -11.52 -14.04 -5.75
CA THR A 2 -10.94 -15.26 -6.36
C THR A 2 -9.58 -14.99 -7.00
N GLU A 3 -8.81 -16.03 -7.32
CA GLU A 3 -7.56 -15.90 -8.08
C GLU A 3 -7.76 -15.26 -9.46
N GLN A 4 -8.89 -15.52 -10.10
CA GLN A 4 -9.22 -14.93 -11.40
C GLN A 4 -9.51 -13.43 -11.29
N GLU A 5 -10.31 -13.02 -10.29
CA GLU A 5 -10.56 -11.60 -10.01
C GLU A 5 -9.25 -10.87 -9.73
N LEU A 6 -8.37 -11.51 -8.98
CA LEU A 6 -7.04 -10.98 -8.66
C LEU A 6 -6.15 -10.82 -9.89
N ALA A 7 -6.10 -11.83 -10.76
CA ALA A 7 -5.35 -11.76 -12.01
C ALA A 7 -5.89 -10.66 -12.94
N ASN A 8 -7.19 -10.37 -12.89
CA ASN A 8 -7.79 -9.27 -13.63
C ASN A 8 -7.35 -7.90 -13.07
N VAL A 9 -7.28 -7.74 -11.74
CA VAL A 9 -6.74 -6.51 -11.13
C VAL A 9 -5.31 -6.25 -11.58
N ILE A 10 -4.45 -7.27 -11.52
CA ILE A 10 -3.05 -7.18 -11.96
C ILE A 10 -2.97 -6.74 -13.43
N TRP A 11 -3.78 -7.37 -14.29
CA TRP A 11 -3.83 -7.03 -15.70
C TRP A 11 -4.31 -5.60 -15.94
N ASP A 12 -5.38 -5.16 -15.27
CA ASP A 12 -5.91 -3.80 -15.38
C ASP A 12 -4.85 -2.75 -14.96
N ILE A 13 -4.07 -3.03 -13.92
CA ILE A 13 -2.96 -2.16 -13.49
C ILE A 13 -1.86 -2.16 -14.54
N LYS A 14 -1.49 -3.32 -15.11
CA LYS A 14 -0.51 -3.43 -16.20
C LYS A 14 -0.94 -2.57 -17.39
N GLU A 15 -2.22 -2.56 -17.76
CA GLU A 15 -2.74 -1.68 -18.80
C GLU A 15 -2.59 -0.19 -18.46
N VAL A 16 -2.85 0.20 -17.20
CA VAL A 16 -2.68 1.60 -16.75
C VAL A 16 -1.24 2.06 -16.88
N ILE A 17 -0.26 1.22 -16.55
CA ILE A 17 1.17 1.58 -16.54
C ILE A 17 1.92 1.22 -17.82
N ARG A 18 1.26 0.57 -18.78
CA ARG A 18 1.82 0.20 -20.08
C ARG A 18 2.48 1.38 -20.78
N ASN A 19 3.61 1.11 -21.45
CA ASN A 19 4.47 2.08 -22.14
C ASN A 19 5.09 3.15 -21.22
N TYR A 20 4.92 3.04 -19.91
CA TYR A 20 5.51 3.94 -18.92
C TYR A 20 6.39 3.22 -17.91
N TYR A 21 6.13 1.93 -17.70
CA TYR A 21 7.01 0.95 -17.06
C TYR A 21 7.26 -0.20 -18.05
N ASP A 22 8.48 -0.71 -18.05
CA ASP A 22 8.83 -1.91 -18.81
C ASP A 22 8.24 -3.15 -18.15
N ASP A 23 8.06 -4.24 -18.90
CA ASP A 23 7.46 -5.48 -18.36
C ASP A 23 8.22 -6.02 -17.13
N SER A 24 9.54 -5.86 -17.09
CA SER A 24 10.37 -6.22 -15.93
C SER A 24 10.11 -5.36 -14.70
N GLU A 25 9.67 -4.10 -14.87
CA GLU A 25 9.41 -3.16 -13.78
C GLU A 25 7.96 -3.21 -13.28
N VAL A 26 7.07 -3.97 -13.95
CA VAL A 26 5.66 -4.04 -13.58
C VAL A 26 5.49 -4.64 -12.17
N GLU A 27 6.28 -5.65 -11.83
CA GLU A 27 6.25 -6.27 -10.50
C GLU A 27 6.62 -5.27 -9.39
N ASP A 28 7.60 -4.39 -9.66
CA ASP A 28 8.03 -3.34 -8.73
C ASP A 28 6.92 -2.33 -8.40
N VAL A 29 5.96 -2.15 -9.31
CA VAL A 29 4.76 -1.33 -9.05
C VAL A 29 3.72 -2.13 -8.30
N ILE A 30 3.41 -3.35 -8.76
CA ILE A 30 2.28 -4.12 -8.26
C ILE A 30 2.49 -4.58 -6.82
N LEU A 31 3.68 -5.07 -6.47
CA LEU A 31 3.93 -5.64 -5.14
C LEU A 31 3.77 -4.64 -3.98
N PRO A 32 4.43 -3.46 -3.98
CA PRO A 32 4.27 -2.53 -2.88
C PRO A 32 2.84 -2.03 -2.75
N PHE A 33 2.14 -1.76 -3.87
CA PHE A 33 0.73 -1.36 -3.80
C PHE A 33 -0.19 -2.47 -3.30
N THR A 34 0.09 -3.73 -3.65
CA THR A 34 -0.59 -4.91 -3.10
C THR A 34 -0.43 -4.98 -1.59
N LEU A 35 0.79 -4.79 -1.09
CA LEU A 35 1.06 -4.73 0.34
C LEU A 35 0.30 -3.58 1.00
N LEU A 36 0.38 -2.36 0.46
CA LEU A 36 -0.33 -1.19 0.98
C LEU A 36 -1.84 -1.42 1.05
N ARG A 37 -2.45 -1.98 0.00
CA ARG A 37 -3.87 -2.28 0.00
C ARG A 37 -4.24 -3.34 1.04
N ARG A 38 -3.39 -4.37 1.22
CA ARG A 38 -3.58 -5.37 2.28
C ARG A 38 -3.49 -4.77 3.68
N LEU A 39 -2.56 -3.83 3.90
CA LEU A 39 -2.44 -3.10 5.17
C LEU A 39 -3.70 -2.26 5.43
N ASP A 40 -4.20 -1.55 4.43
CA ASP A 40 -5.46 -0.79 4.53
C ASP A 40 -6.65 -1.67 4.89
N CYS A 41 -6.82 -2.82 4.21
CA CYS A 41 -7.91 -3.74 4.51
C CYS A 41 -7.91 -4.18 5.99
N VAL A 42 -6.73 -4.46 6.56
CA VAL A 42 -6.61 -4.87 7.97
C VAL A 42 -7.01 -3.76 8.94
N LEU A 43 -6.82 -2.49 8.54
CA LEU A 43 -7.14 -1.32 9.36
C LEU A 43 -8.58 -0.81 9.15
N GLU A 44 -9.23 -1.13 8.02
CA GLU A 44 -10.47 -0.51 7.53
C GLU A 44 -11.55 -0.34 8.62
N ASP A 45 -11.86 -1.38 9.38
CA ASP A 45 -12.92 -1.35 10.40
C ASP A 45 -12.51 -0.68 11.74
N LYS A 46 -11.21 -0.41 11.93
CA LYS A 46 -10.64 0.02 13.21
C LYS A 46 -9.96 1.38 13.16
N TYR A 47 -9.71 1.88 11.95
CA TYR A 47 -8.83 3.02 11.71
C TYR A 47 -9.33 4.28 12.40
N ASP A 48 -10.56 4.68 12.12
CA ASP A 48 -11.13 5.92 12.63
C ASP A 48 -11.36 5.85 14.15
N VAL A 49 -11.77 4.68 14.68
CA VAL A 49 -11.95 4.45 16.12
C VAL A 49 -10.63 4.58 16.89
N ILE A 50 -9.54 4.03 16.36
CA ILE A 50 -8.21 4.15 16.98
C ILE A 50 -7.70 5.59 16.90
N LEU A 51 -7.92 6.30 15.79
CA LEU A 51 -7.53 7.71 15.66
C LEU A 51 -8.31 8.60 16.62
N GLU A 52 -9.61 8.41 16.74
CA GLU A 52 -10.46 9.13 17.71
C GLU A 52 -10.00 8.84 19.15
N ALA A 53 -9.71 7.57 19.47
CA ALA A 53 -9.17 7.21 20.77
C ALA A 53 -7.78 7.84 21.03
N LEU A 54 -6.99 8.16 20.00
CA LEU A 54 -5.71 8.86 20.14
C LEU A 54 -5.86 10.38 20.22
N ASP A 55 -7.02 10.93 19.87
CA ASP A 55 -7.26 12.36 19.93
C ASP A 55 -7.18 12.88 21.37
N GLY A 56 -6.72 14.11 21.53
CA GLY A 56 -6.50 14.74 22.84
C GLY A 56 -5.44 14.08 23.74
N THR A 57 -4.73 13.06 23.25
CA THR A 57 -3.68 12.38 24.03
C THR A 57 -2.39 13.20 24.02
N PRO A 58 -1.79 13.52 25.19
CA PRO A 58 -0.51 14.23 25.25
C PRO A 58 0.58 13.51 24.43
N ALA A 59 1.47 14.29 23.80
CA ALA A 59 2.45 13.77 22.86
C ALA A 59 3.37 12.71 23.48
N GLU A 60 3.76 12.91 24.74
CA GLU A 60 4.59 12.01 25.54
C GLU A 60 3.92 10.66 25.85
N MET A 61 2.58 10.62 25.88
CA MET A 61 1.78 9.41 26.14
C MET A 61 1.28 8.74 24.86
N ARG A 62 1.29 9.44 23.72
CA ARG A 62 0.69 9.00 22.46
C ARG A 62 1.24 7.66 21.98
N LYS A 63 2.56 7.45 22.08
CA LYS A 63 3.20 6.18 21.71
C LYS A 63 2.67 5.00 22.53
N TYR A 64 2.67 5.13 23.86
CA TYR A 64 2.18 4.07 24.75
C TYR A 64 0.69 3.77 24.55
N LYS A 65 -0.12 4.82 24.33
CA LYS A 65 -1.55 4.66 24.05
C LYS A 65 -1.79 3.93 22.73
N LEU A 66 -1.08 4.30 21.66
CA LEU A 66 -1.16 3.61 20.37
C LEU A 66 -0.77 2.15 20.50
N GLU A 67 0.35 1.83 21.16
CA GLU A 67 0.78 0.45 21.38
C GLU A 67 -0.27 -0.37 22.15
N SER A 68 -0.91 0.22 23.15
CA SER A 68 -2.00 -0.42 23.90
C SER A 68 -3.22 -0.69 23.01
N LEU A 69 -3.68 0.32 22.24
CA LEU A 69 -4.82 0.19 21.33
C LEU A 69 -4.56 -0.85 20.24
N MET A 70 -3.35 -0.87 19.69
CA MET A 70 -2.94 -1.88 18.71
C MET A 70 -3.02 -3.29 19.29
N ARG A 71 -2.46 -3.52 20.49
CA ARG A 71 -2.53 -4.83 21.17
C ARG A 71 -3.96 -5.28 21.43
N GLN A 72 -4.82 -4.38 21.90
CA GLN A 72 -6.25 -4.66 22.15
C GLN A 72 -6.99 -5.06 20.87
N ASN A 73 -6.57 -4.53 19.73
CA ASN A 73 -7.16 -4.79 18.43
C ASN A 73 -6.47 -5.89 17.62
N GLY A 74 -5.47 -6.57 18.20
CA GLY A 74 -4.68 -7.60 17.52
C GLY A 74 -3.83 -7.07 16.35
N LEU A 75 -3.45 -5.80 16.39
CA LEU A 75 -2.66 -5.13 15.35
C LEU A 75 -1.18 -5.10 15.71
N THR A 76 -0.33 -5.29 14.71
CA THR A 76 1.14 -5.18 14.81
C THR A 76 1.69 -3.96 14.08
N PHE A 77 0.84 -3.22 13.37
CA PHE A 77 1.16 -1.97 12.71
C PHE A 77 -0.04 -1.01 12.77
N PHE A 78 0.21 0.28 12.50
CA PHE A 78 -0.82 1.28 12.31
C PHE A 78 -0.33 2.40 11.39
N ASN A 79 -1.24 3.22 10.86
CA ASN A 79 -0.90 4.42 10.10
C ASN A 79 -1.46 5.67 10.81
N LEU A 80 -0.62 6.62 11.18
CA LEU A 80 -0.99 7.82 11.93
C LEU A 80 -1.31 9.04 11.04
N SER A 81 -1.22 8.94 9.72
CA SER A 81 -1.45 10.06 8.81
C SER A 81 -2.92 10.51 8.73
N GLY A 82 -3.86 9.68 9.16
CA GLY A 82 -5.29 9.89 8.90
C GLY A 82 -5.73 9.47 7.49
N LEU A 83 -4.81 8.96 6.67
CA LEU A 83 -5.03 8.57 5.28
C LEU A 83 -5.07 7.05 5.11
N SER A 84 -5.76 6.64 4.06
CA SER A 84 -5.76 5.30 3.45
C SER A 84 -5.77 5.49 1.94
N LEU A 85 -5.41 4.47 1.16
CA LEU A 85 -5.48 4.52 -0.30
C LEU A 85 -6.86 4.99 -0.80
N ARG A 86 -7.95 4.58 -0.13
CA ARG A 86 -9.31 5.06 -0.44
C ARG A 86 -9.44 6.56 -0.18
N LYS A 87 -8.94 7.07 0.95
CA LYS A 87 -8.97 8.50 1.27
C LYS A 87 -8.10 9.34 0.32
N LEU A 88 -7.03 8.78 -0.25
CA LEU A 88 -6.19 9.46 -1.25
C LEU A 88 -6.97 9.82 -2.52
N LEU A 89 -8.00 9.04 -2.88
CA LEU A 89 -8.83 9.31 -4.05
C LEU A 89 -9.70 10.57 -3.92
N ASN A 90 -9.84 11.13 -2.72
CA ASN A 90 -10.60 12.36 -2.49
C ASN A 90 -9.84 13.64 -2.86
N SER A 91 -8.51 13.55 -3.06
CA SER A 91 -7.65 14.70 -3.37
C SER A 91 -6.77 14.40 -4.60
N PRO A 92 -7.36 14.18 -5.79
CA PRO A 92 -6.62 13.76 -6.98
C PRO A 92 -5.51 14.74 -7.38
N ASP A 93 -5.74 16.05 -7.23
CA ASP A 93 -4.78 17.09 -7.63
C ASP A 93 -3.53 17.15 -6.74
N GLN A 94 -3.58 16.54 -5.56
CA GLN A 94 -2.48 16.51 -4.57
C GLN A 94 -2.12 15.07 -4.18
N ILE A 95 -2.43 14.10 -5.06
CA ILE A 95 -2.32 12.70 -4.69
C ILE A 95 -0.89 12.29 -4.34
N GLY A 96 0.15 12.85 -4.97
CA GLY A 96 1.54 12.52 -4.61
C GLY A 96 1.92 12.96 -3.19
N ASP A 97 1.61 14.20 -2.82
CA ASP A 97 1.87 14.72 -1.47
C ASP A 97 1.07 13.95 -0.42
N ALA A 98 -0.21 13.65 -0.71
CA ALA A 98 -1.04 12.83 0.16
C ALA A 98 -0.51 11.38 0.26
N PHE A 99 -0.05 10.79 -0.85
CA PHE A 99 0.54 9.45 -0.87
C PHE A 99 1.82 9.40 -0.05
N LYS A 100 2.69 10.41 -0.20
CA LYS A 100 3.90 10.55 0.63
C LYS A 100 3.55 10.61 2.12
N THR A 101 2.60 11.45 2.49
CA THR A 101 2.12 11.59 3.87
C THR A 101 1.56 10.27 4.41
N TYR A 102 0.84 9.52 3.57
CA TYR A 102 0.34 8.19 3.89
C TYR A 102 1.48 7.20 4.16
N ILE A 103 2.50 7.10 3.29
CA ILE A 103 3.64 6.20 3.50
C ILE A 103 4.42 6.58 4.77
N GLU A 104 4.65 7.88 4.99
CA GLU A 104 5.34 8.40 6.17
C GLU A 104 4.53 8.22 7.46
N GLY A 105 3.21 8.01 7.37
CA GLY A 105 2.33 7.80 8.52
C GLY A 105 2.45 6.43 9.17
N PHE A 106 3.03 5.43 8.49
CA PHE A 106 3.14 4.07 9.02
C PHE A 106 4.10 3.94 10.21
N THR A 107 3.82 2.96 11.08
CA THR A 107 4.74 2.54 12.14
C THR A 107 6.07 2.03 11.56
N PRO A 108 7.19 2.14 12.32
CA PRO A 108 8.53 1.84 11.80
C PRO A 108 8.68 0.47 11.12
N ASN A 109 8.07 -0.57 11.68
CA ASN A 109 8.11 -1.92 11.11
C ASN A 109 7.57 -2.02 9.68
N VAL A 110 6.52 -1.26 9.33
CA VAL A 110 6.00 -1.26 7.96
C VAL A 110 6.92 -0.49 7.03
N LYS A 111 7.52 0.61 7.49
CA LYS A 111 8.51 1.36 6.70
C LYS A 111 9.73 0.49 6.40
N ASP A 112 10.21 -0.27 7.37
CA ASP A 112 11.32 -1.21 7.19
C ASP A 112 10.96 -2.32 6.19
N ILE A 113 9.72 -2.84 6.24
CA ILE A 113 9.23 -3.83 5.26
C ILE A 113 9.18 -3.21 3.85
N LEU A 114 8.60 -2.02 3.70
CA LEU A 114 8.50 -1.35 2.41
C LEU A 114 9.87 -1.05 1.80
N ALA A 115 10.85 -0.66 2.61
CA ALA A 115 12.23 -0.51 2.16
C ALA A 115 12.83 -1.82 1.65
N ASN A 116 12.50 -2.95 2.28
CA ASN A 116 12.99 -4.28 1.91
C ASN A 116 12.32 -4.88 0.67
N PHE A 117 11.07 -4.52 0.37
CA PHE A 117 10.29 -5.11 -0.72
C PHE A 117 10.82 -4.82 -2.12
N VAL A 118 11.71 -3.83 -2.26
CA VAL A 118 12.08 -3.27 -3.56
C VAL A 118 13.58 -3.45 -3.86
N HIS A 119 14.24 -4.45 -3.26
CA HIS A 119 15.62 -4.77 -3.59
C HIS A 119 15.69 -5.63 -4.86
N GLU A 120 16.13 -5.05 -5.97
CA GLU A 120 16.79 -5.78 -7.06
C GLU A 120 18.30 -5.51 -7.04
N ASP A 121 19.05 -6.54 -7.42
CA ASP A 121 20.50 -6.66 -7.40
C ASP A 121 21.22 -5.56 -8.20
N GLY A 122 21.69 -4.49 -7.53
CA GLY A 122 22.51 -3.48 -8.18
C GLY A 122 22.86 -2.27 -7.32
N ASP A 123 24.05 -2.32 -6.71
CA ASP A 123 24.94 -1.27 -6.15
C ASP A 123 24.44 0.19 -5.94
N SER A 124 23.20 0.39 -5.48
CA SER A 124 22.74 1.64 -4.85
C SER A 124 21.56 1.44 -3.89
N GLY A 125 21.60 0.38 -3.08
CA GLY A 125 21.14 0.30 -1.69
C GLY A 125 19.70 0.66 -1.25
N ILE A 126 18.87 1.35 -2.04
CA ILE A 126 17.49 1.71 -1.69
C ILE A 126 16.71 1.96 -2.99
N VAL A 127 15.85 1.02 -3.40
CA VAL A 127 14.69 1.44 -4.19
C VAL A 127 13.66 1.96 -3.20
N ASP A 128 13.66 3.28 -3.10
CA ASP A 128 12.68 4.02 -2.33
C ASP A 128 11.35 3.93 -3.08
N LEU A 129 10.28 3.49 -2.41
CA LEU A 129 8.92 3.52 -2.96
C LEU A 129 8.57 4.93 -3.50
N SER A 130 9.25 5.98 -3.00
CA SER A 130 9.22 7.32 -3.56
C SER A 130 9.53 7.41 -5.04
N LYS A 131 10.51 6.66 -5.56
CA LYS A 131 10.84 6.65 -6.99
C LYS A 131 9.69 6.09 -7.81
N ILE A 132 9.03 5.04 -7.31
CA ILE A 132 7.90 4.39 -7.99
C ILE A 132 6.70 5.34 -8.01
N TYR A 133 6.22 5.82 -6.86
CA TYR A 133 5.02 6.66 -6.87
C TYR A 133 5.28 8.02 -7.53
N ALA A 134 6.48 8.60 -7.41
CA ALA A 134 6.81 9.87 -8.09
C ALA A 134 6.93 9.71 -9.60
N ARG A 135 7.39 8.55 -10.10
CA ARG A 135 7.30 8.24 -11.54
C ARG A 135 5.84 8.13 -11.95
N LEU A 136 5.02 7.32 -11.25
CA LEU A 136 3.58 7.24 -11.53
C LEU A 136 2.87 8.60 -11.52
N GLU A 137 3.20 9.47 -10.57
CA GLU A 137 2.65 10.82 -10.47
C GLU A 137 3.04 11.68 -11.66
N ARG A 138 4.32 11.74 -12.03
CA ARG A 138 4.78 12.46 -13.23
C ARG A 138 4.11 11.98 -14.51
N GLY A 139 3.69 10.71 -14.55
CA GLY A 139 2.92 10.14 -15.65
C GLY A 139 1.40 10.35 -15.57
N ASN A 140 0.88 11.01 -14.53
CA ASN A 140 -0.55 11.09 -14.21
C ASN A 140 -1.23 9.72 -14.06
N LYS A 141 -0.48 8.71 -13.59
CA LYS A 141 -0.94 7.33 -13.44
C LYS A 141 -1.21 6.92 -12.00
N LEU A 142 -0.64 7.65 -11.03
CA LEU A 142 -0.74 7.30 -9.60
C LEU A 142 -2.21 7.14 -9.14
N PHE A 143 -3.07 8.10 -9.49
CA PHE A 143 -4.50 8.02 -9.18
C PHE A 143 -5.16 6.78 -9.76
N ALA A 144 -4.91 6.49 -11.05
CA ALA A 144 -5.51 5.34 -11.71
C ALA A 144 -5.05 4.02 -11.07
N VAL A 145 -3.76 3.89 -10.73
CA VAL A 145 -3.24 2.70 -10.02
C VAL A 145 -3.89 2.54 -8.65
N VAL A 146 -3.92 3.60 -7.82
CA VAL A 146 -4.56 3.57 -6.50
C VAL A 146 -6.04 3.18 -6.63
N MET A 147 -6.74 3.76 -7.59
CA MET A 147 -8.16 3.48 -7.85
C MET A 147 -8.39 2.01 -8.22
N GLN A 148 -7.56 1.40 -9.07
CA GLN A 148 -7.70 -0.03 -9.40
C GLN A 148 -7.59 -0.92 -8.14
N PHE A 149 -6.61 -0.65 -7.26
CA PHE A 149 -6.47 -1.40 -6.01
C PHE A 149 -7.65 -1.20 -5.06
N VAL A 150 -8.11 0.03 -4.89
CA VAL A 150 -9.18 0.36 -3.94
C VAL A 150 -10.52 -0.25 -4.37
N GLU A 151 -10.84 -0.19 -5.66
CA GLU A 151 -12.16 -0.59 -6.17
C GLU A 151 -12.25 -2.08 -6.48
N LYS A 152 -11.14 -2.74 -6.82
CA LYS A 152 -11.17 -4.13 -7.30
C LYS A 152 -10.40 -5.12 -6.43
N ALA A 153 -9.59 -4.67 -5.46
CA ALA A 153 -8.76 -5.55 -4.64
C ALA A 153 -9.16 -5.53 -3.15
N ASP A 154 -10.03 -6.46 -2.76
CA ASP A 154 -10.20 -6.86 -1.36
C ASP A 154 -9.14 -7.89 -0.99
N LEU A 155 -8.04 -7.39 -0.42
CA LEU A 155 -6.88 -8.17 -0.03
C LEU A 155 -6.86 -8.50 1.46
N HIS A 156 -8.00 -8.43 2.17
CA HIS A 156 -8.03 -8.74 3.59
C HIS A 156 -7.54 -10.19 3.85
N PRO A 157 -6.73 -10.46 4.89
CA PRO A 157 -6.21 -11.80 5.17
C PRO A 157 -7.27 -12.90 5.36
N SER A 158 -8.51 -12.55 5.75
CA SER A 158 -9.63 -13.49 5.83
C SER A 158 -10.23 -13.87 4.47
N LYS A 159 -9.93 -13.11 3.42
CA LYS A 159 -10.43 -13.30 2.05
C LYS A 159 -9.34 -13.82 1.11
N VAL A 160 -8.10 -13.38 1.32
CA VAL A 160 -6.95 -13.69 0.47
C VAL A 160 -5.79 -14.19 1.35
N SER A 161 -5.39 -15.44 1.12
CA SER A 161 -4.30 -16.08 1.85
C SER A 161 -2.94 -15.47 1.51
N ASN A 162 -1.94 -15.62 2.39
CA ASN A 162 -0.57 -15.17 2.10
C ASN A 162 0.03 -15.89 0.88
N ALA A 163 -0.35 -17.15 0.64
CA ALA A 163 0.09 -17.89 -0.54
C ALA A 163 -0.44 -17.25 -1.82
N MET A 164 -1.73 -16.84 -1.83
CA MET A 164 -2.33 -16.13 -2.94
C MET A 164 -1.65 -14.76 -3.17
N VAL A 165 -1.31 -14.03 -2.10
CA VAL A 165 -0.52 -12.78 -2.20
C VAL A 165 0.89 -13.03 -2.76
N ARG A 166 1.54 -14.13 -2.39
CA ARG A 166 2.87 -14.47 -2.91
C ARG A 166 2.84 -14.80 -4.41
N ASN A 167 1.75 -15.40 -4.89
CA ASN A 167 1.56 -15.76 -6.29
C ASN A 167 1.35 -14.55 -7.22
N PHE A 168 1.26 -13.33 -6.68
CA PHE A 168 1.29 -12.09 -7.48
C PHE A 168 2.59 -11.95 -8.28
N ARG A 169 3.73 -12.40 -7.71
CA ARG A 169 5.05 -12.39 -8.38
C ARG A 169 5.01 -13.20 -9.67
N THR A 170 4.54 -14.44 -9.57
CA THR A 170 4.42 -15.36 -10.71
C THR A 170 3.40 -14.89 -11.75
N SER A 171 2.26 -14.37 -11.31
CA SER A 171 1.18 -13.95 -12.22
C SER A 171 1.50 -12.68 -13.01
N ALA A 172 2.35 -11.78 -12.47
CA ALA A 172 2.84 -10.60 -13.18
C ALA A 172 3.84 -10.99 -14.28
N ALA A 173 4.66 -12.02 -14.02
CA ALA A 173 5.66 -12.52 -14.97
C ALA A 173 5.07 -13.40 -16.09
N ASP A 174 4.06 -14.23 -15.79
CA ASP A 174 3.55 -15.27 -16.71
C ASP A 174 2.60 -14.74 -17.83
N LYS A 175 2.27 -13.44 -17.84
CA LYS A 175 1.45 -12.80 -18.90
C LYS A 175 2.24 -11.81 -19.77
N ALA A 176 3.55 -11.98 -19.87
CA ALA A 176 4.41 -11.32 -20.85
C ALA A 176 4.52 -12.14 -22.13
#